data_AF-A0A9Q0CVB8-F1
#
_entry.id   AF-A0A9Q0CVB8-F1
#
_cell.length_a   1.000
_cell.length_b   1.000
_cell.length_c   1.000
_cell.angle_alpha   90.00
_cell.angle_beta   90.00
_cell.angle_gamma   90.00
#
_symmetry.space_group_name_H-M   'P 1'
#
loop_
_entity.id
_entity.type
_entity.pdbx_description
1 polymer ?
#
loop_
_entity_poly.entity_id
_entity_poly.type
_entity_poly.pdbx_seq_one_letter_code
_entity_poly.pdbx_strand_id
1 'polypeptide(L)'
;MFSSLKQNTPKIEFSSAVKGKPPKRVYVYGLALCCSDITSDDCASCLRTASQHLLLRCLYSDGRIVWYHHCAVRYLIHTFTTQLGKVNDYFATCLQGGVANPCVYQKQLITLLKTISEIAAFNVSVRMFATGVNAHM
;
A
#
# COMPACT_ATOMS: atom_id res chain seq x y z
N MET A 1 -1.46 16.37 -7.60
CA MET A 1 -1.27 15.02 -7.04
C MET A 1 -1.72 14.98 -5.58
N PHE A 2 -0.88 15.32 -4.57
CA PHE A 2 -1.27 15.21 -3.15
C PHE A 2 -2.56 15.98 -2.77
N SER A 3 -2.83 17.12 -3.41
CA SER A 3 -4.12 17.81 -3.21
C SER A 3 -5.33 16.93 -3.58
N SER A 4 -5.28 16.31 -4.76
CA SER A 4 -6.34 15.40 -5.24
C SER A 4 -6.47 14.16 -4.35
N LEU A 5 -5.34 13.56 -3.95
CA LEU A 5 -5.34 12.41 -3.03
C LEU A 5 -6.02 12.74 -1.70
N LYS A 6 -5.70 13.89 -1.09
CA LYS A 6 -6.31 14.33 0.18
C LYS A 6 -7.80 14.61 0.04
N GLN A 7 -8.28 15.04 -1.13
CA GLN A 7 -9.69 15.36 -1.35
C GLN A 7 -10.55 14.12 -1.60
N ASN A 8 -9.99 13.12 -2.30
CA ASN A 8 -10.76 11.97 -2.76
C ASN A 8 -10.69 10.78 -1.78
N THR A 9 -9.52 10.48 -1.24
CA THR A 9 -9.31 9.29 -0.39
C THR A 9 -10.24 9.23 0.83
N PRO A 10 -10.56 10.33 1.54
CA PRO A 10 -11.54 10.28 2.64
C PRO A 10 -12.95 9.84 2.25
N LYS A 11 -13.30 9.87 0.96
CA LYS A 11 -14.63 9.50 0.45
C LYS A 11 -14.71 8.07 -0.08
N ILE A 12 -13.60 7.56 -0.60
CA ILE A 12 -13.54 6.28 -1.32
C ILE A 12 -12.47 5.33 -0.78
N GLU A 13 -11.89 5.67 0.38
CA GLU A 13 -10.86 4.93 1.14
C GLU A 13 -9.52 4.78 0.42
N PHE A 14 -9.52 4.70 -0.90
CA PHE A 14 -8.35 4.64 -1.76
C PHE A 14 -8.51 5.59 -2.94
N SER A 15 -7.45 6.32 -3.27
CA SER A 15 -7.40 7.04 -4.54
C SER A 15 -6.01 7.07 -5.15
N SER A 16 -5.97 7.25 -6.47
CA SER A 16 -4.74 7.45 -7.23
C SER A 16 -4.78 8.80 -7.96
N ALA A 17 -3.60 9.38 -8.16
CA ALA A 17 -3.45 10.62 -8.91
C ALA A 17 -2.13 10.62 -9.67
N VAL A 18 -2.15 11.08 -10.91
CA VAL A 18 -0.94 11.22 -11.74
C VAL A 18 -0.64 12.70 -11.96
N LYS A 19 0.64 13.06 -11.97
CA LYS A 19 1.11 14.38 -12.41
C LYS A 19 2.29 14.22 -13.38
N GLY A 20 2.17 14.80 -14.56
CA GLY A 20 3.20 14.85 -15.61
C GLY A 20 2.77 15.83 -16.70
N LYS A 21 3.70 16.27 -17.55
CA LYS A 21 3.41 17.11 -18.72
C LYS A 21 4.20 16.61 -19.94
N PRO A 22 3.56 16.39 -21.10
CA PRO A 22 4.29 16.19 -22.36
C PRO A 22 5.20 17.39 -22.67
N PRO A 23 6.34 17.20 -23.36
CA PRO A 23 6.89 15.95 -23.90
C PRO A 23 7.68 15.12 -22.86
N LYS A 24 7.68 15.51 -21.58
CA LYS A 24 8.43 14.80 -20.54
C LYS A 24 7.84 13.40 -20.34
N ARG A 25 8.65 12.36 -20.50
CA ARG A 25 8.30 10.94 -20.25
C ARG A 25 8.45 10.54 -18.77
N VAL A 26 8.29 11.52 -17.88
CA VAL A 26 8.40 11.33 -16.42
C VAL A 26 7.05 11.66 -15.81
N TYR A 27 6.43 10.63 -15.22
CA TYR A 27 5.15 10.75 -14.55
C TYR A 27 5.33 10.44 -13.07
N VAL A 28 4.71 11.26 -12.22
CA VAL A 28 4.62 10.98 -10.79
C VAL A 28 3.26 10.39 -10.52
N TYR A 29 3.25 9.14 -10.10
CA TYR A 29 2.09 8.41 -9.63
C TYR A 29 2.00 8.58 -8.12
N GLY A 30 0.82 8.94 -7.63
CA GLY A 30 0.51 9.04 -6.23
C GLY A 30 -0.62 8.08 -5.88
N LEU A 31 -0.50 7.44 -4.73
CA LEU A 31 -1.50 6.55 -4.15
C LEU A 31 -1.74 6.97 -2.71
N ALA A 32 -2.98 6.93 -2.27
CA ALA A 32 -3.35 7.14 -0.88
C ALA A 32 -4.40 6.12 -0.48
N LEU A 33 -4.28 5.63 0.74
CA LEU A 33 -5.18 4.66 1.37
C LEU A 33 -5.50 5.14 2.78
N CYS A 34 -6.74 5.01 3.20
CA CYS A 34 -7.18 5.12 4.59
C CYS A 34 -7.67 3.76 5.07
N CYS A 35 -7.51 3.50 6.36
CA CYS A 35 -8.15 2.36 6.98
C CYS A 35 -9.67 2.48 6.85
N SER A 36 -10.37 1.38 6.61
CA SER A 36 -11.81 1.41 6.35
C SER A 36 -12.66 1.66 7.62
N ASP A 37 -12.05 1.57 8.79
CA ASP A 37 -12.68 1.65 10.12
C ASP A 37 -12.57 3.04 10.79
N ILE A 38 -12.06 4.05 10.08
CA ILE A 38 -11.91 5.42 10.60
C ILE A 38 -12.86 6.41 9.92
N THR A 39 -13.03 7.57 10.55
CA THR A 39 -13.84 8.65 9.96
C THR A 39 -13.13 9.33 8.79
N SER A 40 -13.89 9.98 7.90
CA SER A 40 -13.32 10.79 6.81
C SER A 40 -12.42 11.92 7.33
N ASP A 41 -12.72 12.49 8.50
CA ASP A 41 -11.92 13.55 9.11
C ASP A 41 -10.57 13.03 9.63
N ASP A 42 -10.58 11.86 10.29
CA ASP A 42 -9.35 11.19 10.74
C ASP A 42 -8.48 10.80 9.55
N CYS A 43 -9.09 10.28 8.49
CA CYS A 43 -8.44 10.00 7.23
C CYS A 43 -7.79 11.26 6.63
N ALA A 44 -8.54 12.37 6.52
CA ALA A 44 -8.04 13.62 5.96
C ALA A 44 -6.89 14.22 6.79
N SER A 45 -6.98 14.11 8.13
CA SER A 45 -5.93 14.53 9.05
C SER A 45 -4.67 13.68 8.87
N CYS A 46 -4.80 12.36 8.83
CA CYS A 46 -3.69 11.45 8.60
C CYS A 46 -3.00 11.72 7.26
N LEU A 47 -3.76 11.84 6.17
CA LEU A 47 -3.21 12.08 4.83
C LEU A 47 -2.45 13.40 4.72
N ARG A 48 -2.89 14.44 5.45
CA ARG A 48 -2.19 15.73 5.53
C ARG A 48 -0.81 15.57 6.19
N THR A 49 -0.75 14.95 7.37
CA THR A 49 0.51 14.67 8.07
C THR A 49 1.42 13.76 7.26
N ALA A 50 0.87 12.68 6.70
CA ALA A 50 1.62 11.73 5.89
C ALA A 50 2.21 12.38 4.63
N SER A 51 1.43 13.19 3.92
CA SER A 51 1.92 13.92 2.74
C SER A 51 3.04 14.90 3.09
N GLN A 52 2.95 15.61 4.22
CA GLN A 52 4.00 16.53 4.67
C GLN A 52 5.30 15.79 5.02
N HIS A 53 5.20 14.72 5.80
CA HIS A 53 6.36 13.93 6.20
C HIS A 53 7.05 13.27 5.01
N LEU A 54 6.26 12.79 4.05
CA LEU A 54 6.77 12.19 2.84
C LEU A 54 7.54 13.21 1.98
N LEU A 55 7.12 14.48 1.93
CA LEU A 55 7.87 15.54 1.25
C LEU A 55 9.17 15.92 1.99
N LEU A 56 9.14 16.00 3.32
CA LEU A 56 10.28 16.44 4.13
C LEU A 56 11.40 15.39 4.22
N ARG A 57 11.04 14.12 4.30
CA ARG A 57 12.00 13.02 4.54
C ARG A 57 12.56 12.40 3.26
N CYS A 58 12.02 12.75 2.10
CA CYS A 58 12.28 12.01 0.86
C CYS A 58 12.70 12.90 -0.31
N LEU A 59 13.61 13.83 -0.07
CA LEU A 59 14.26 14.53 -1.17
C LEU A 59 15.01 13.50 -2.05
N TYR A 60 14.85 13.60 -3.37
CA TYR A 60 15.61 12.85 -4.39
C TYR A 60 15.37 11.32 -4.50
N SER A 61 14.26 10.78 -4.00
CA SER A 61 13.92 9.36 -4.22
C SER A 61 12.94 9.17 -5.39
N ASP A 62 13.17 8.14 -6.20
CA ASP A 62 12.27 7.71 -7.29
C ASP A 62 10.95 7.15 -6.80
N GLY A 63 10.77 6.92 -5.49
CA GLY A 63 9.48 6.58 -4.94
C GLY A 63 9.57 6.16 -3.49
N ARG A 64 8.57 6.57 -2.70
CA ARG A 64 8.49 6.29 -1.26
C ARG A 64 7.07 6.05 -0.84
N ILE A 65 6.93 5.32 0.26
CA ILE A 65 5.70 5.15 0.99
C ILE A 65 5.91 5.55 2.46
N VAL A 66 4.90 6.19 3.04
CA VAL A 66 4.81 6.41 4.48
C VAL A 66 3.53 5.75 4.96
N TRP A 67 3.66 4.96 6.02
CA TRP A 67 2.57 4.26 6.69
C TRP A 67 2.33 4.91 8.05
N TYR A 68 1.07 5.22 8.33
CA TYR A 68 0.56 5.60 9.64
C TYR A 68 -0.53 4.62 10.05
N HIS A 69 -0.91 4.70 11.32
CA HIS A 69 -1.94 3.84 11.88
C HIS A 69 -3.28 3.92 11.11
N HIS A 70 -3.59 5.08 10.55
CA HIS A 70 -4.88 5.38 9.92
C HIS A 70 -4.81 5.52 8.38
N CYS A 71 -3.61 5.65 7.81
CA CYS A 71 -3.48 5.90 6.38
C CYS A 71 -2.08 5.56 5.84
N ALA A 72 -1.99 5.38 4.53
CA ALA A 72 -0.75 5.27 3.81
C ALA A 72 -0.74 6.24 2.63
N VAL A 73 0.41 6.86 2.36
CA VAL A 73 0.63 7.68 1.17
C VAL A 73 1.89 7.21 0.47
N ARG A 74 1.79 6.96 -0.83
CA ARG A 74 2.90 6.55 -1.68
C ARG A 74 3.02 7.48 -2.88
N TYR A 75 4.24 7.78 -3.29
CA TYR A 75 4.51 8.26 -4.64
C TYR A 75 5.56 7.39 -5.31
N LEU A 76 5.50 7.35 -6.62
CA LEU A 76 6.49 6.72 -7.48
C LEU A 76 6.69 7.61 -8.71
N ILE A 77 7.94 7.94 -8.98
CA ILE A 77 8.38 8.55 -10.22
C ILE A 77 8.62 7.38 -11.18
N HIS A 78 7.84 7.35 -12.25
CA HIS A 78 8.00 6.37 -13.31
C HIS A 78 8.53 7.09 -14.54
N THR A 79 9.70 6.65 -14.99
CA THR A 79 10.22 6.97 -16.31
C THR A 79 9.88 5.81 -17.25
N PHE A 80 9.92 6.01 -18.57
CA PHE A 80 9.67 4.93 -19.54
C PHE A 80 10.58 3.69 -19.34
N THR A 81 11.67 3.81 -18.57
CA THR A 81 12.66 2.75 -18.34
C THR A 81 12.54 2.05 -16.98
N THR A 82 11.71 2.54 -16.05
CA THR A 82 11.60 1.96 -14.70
C THR A 82 10.59 0.81 -14.66
N GLN A 83 10.99 -0.39 -14.23
CA GLN A 83 10.06 -1.47 -13.89
C GLN A 83 9.35 -1.15 -12.56
N LEU A 84 8.03 -1.37 -12.50
CA LEU A 84 7.27 -1.29 -11.26
C LEU A 84 7.78 -2.36 -10.27
N GLY A 85 8.14 -1.92 -9.07
CA GLY A 85 8.93 -2.67 -8.09
C GLY A 85 8.45 -4.10 -7.85
N LYS A 86 9.38 -5.06 -8.03
CA LYS A 86 9.26 -6.41 -7.49
C LYS A 86 9.30 -6.31 -5.96
N VAL A 87 8.27 -6.84 -5.29
CA VAL A 87 8.40 -7.20 -3.88
C VAL A 87 9.36 -8.37 -3.84
N ASN A 88 10.49 -8.24 -3.14
CA ASN A 88 11.38 -9.38 -2.95
C ASN A 88 10.60 -10.44 -2.16
N ASP A 89 10.47 -11.65 -2.72
CA ASP A 89 9.89 -12.86 -2.10
C ASP A 89 10.76 -13.37 -0.93
N TYR A 90 11.06 -12.52 0.05
CA TYR A 90 11.90 -12.84 1.21
C TYR A 90 11.24 -13.82 2.21
N PHE A 91 10.08 -14.39 1.88
CA PHE A 91 9.31 -15.25 2.79
C PHE A 91 9.60 -16.76 2.63
N ALA A 92 10.65 -17.17 1.94
CA ALA A 92 10.94 -18.59 1.70
C ALA A 92 11.56 -19.37 2.89
N THR A 93 11.91 -18.72 4.00
CA THR A 93 12.60 -19.36 5.14
C THR A 93 11.68 -19.63 6.33
N CYS A 94 11.60 -20.89 6.79
CA CYS A 94 10.85 -21.28 8.00
C CYS A 94 11.23 -20.40 9.20
N LEU A 95 10.23 -19.68 9.74
CA LEU A 95 10.35 -18.98 11.00
C LEU A 95 10.82 -19.98 12.06
N GLN A 96 11.93 -19.68 12.74
CA GLN A 96 12.46 -20.55 13.77
C GLN A 96 11.77 -20.22 15.11
N GLY A 97 11.16 -21.23 15.74
CA GLY A 97 10.70 -21.18 17.14
C GLY A 97 9.18 -21.14 17.38
N GLY A 98 8.75 -21.63 18.56
CA GLY A 98 7.45 -21.37 19.18
C GLY A 98 6.22 -22.15 18.68
N VAL A 99 6.31 -22.90 17.57
CA VAL A 99 5.19 -23.63 16.97
C VAL A 99 5.57 -25.09 16.73
N ALA A 100 4.64 -26.03 16.93
CA ALA A 100 4.89 -27.47 16.81
C ALA A 100 5.42 -27.89 15.42
N ASN A 101 5.00 -27.20 14.36
CA ASN A 101 5.43 -27.44 12.98
C ASN A 101 5.66 -26.09 12.25
N PRO A 102 6.83 -25.44 12.43
CA PRO A 102 7.05 -24.08 11.95
C PRO A 102 6.92 -23.92 10.43
N CYS A 103 7.35 -24.93 9.66
CA CYS A 103 7.23 -24.91 8.20
C CYS A 103 5.80 -25.10 7.71
N VAL A 104 4.99 -25.93 8.37
CA VAL A 104 3.56 -26.10 8.03
C VAL A 104 2.82 -24.81 8.31
N TYR A 105 3.04 -24.23 9.49
CA TYR A 105 2.47 -22.94 9.88
C TYR A 105 2.84 -21.84 8.87
N GLN A 106 4.12 -21.73 8.53
CA GLN A 106 4.58 -20.70 7.59
C GLN A 106 3.96 -20.88 6.21
N LYS A 107 3.91 -22.12 5.69
CA LYS A 107 3.30 -22.39 4.38
C LYS A 107 1.84 -21.94 4.37
N GLN A 108 1.06 -22.31 5.38
CA GLN A 108 -0.34 -21.92 5.48
C GLN A 108 -0.50 -20.41 5.65
N LEU A 109 0.35 -19.76 6.44
CA LEU A 109 0.36 -18.30 6.61
C LEU A 109 0.65 -17.58 5.29
N ILE A 110 1.68 -18.00 4.56
CA ILE A 110 2.03 -17.40 3.26
C ILE A 110 0.90 -17.60 2.25
N THR A 111 0.31 -18.80 2.20
CA THR A 111 -0.84 -19.07 1.32
C THR A 111 -2.00 -18.15 1.67
N LEU A 112 -2.36 -18.03 2.95
CA LEU A 112 -3.43 -17.15 3.40
C LEU A 112 -3.14 -15.69 3.05
N LEU A 113 -1.95 -15.18 3.39
CA LEU A 113 -1.52 -13.81 3.12
C LEU A 113 -1.53 -13.51 1.62
N LYS A 114 -1.07 -14.44 0.79
CA LYS A 114 -1.11 -14.31 -0.67
C LYS A 114 -2.55 -14.19 -1.17
N THR A 115 -3.42 -15.11 -0.76
CA THR A 115 -4.83 -15.12 -1.18
C THR A 115 -5.55 -13.84 -0.78
N ILE A 116 -5.45 -13.41 0.48
CA ILE A 116 -6.13 -12.17 0.92
C ILE A 116 -5.51 -10.93 0.27
N SER A 117 -4.20 -10.94 -0.02
CA SER A 117 -3.54 -9.84 -0.75
C SER A 117 -4.04 -9.74 -2.19
N GLU A 118 -4.21 -10.86 -2.88
CA GLU A 118 -4.76 -10.89 -4.24
C GLU A 118 -6.22 -10.42 -4.26
N ILE A 119 -7.03 -10.86 -3.30
CA ILE A 119 -8.43 -10.41 -3.16
C ILE A 119 -8.47 -8.91 -2.91
N ALA A 120 -7.71 -8.40 -1.94
CA ALA A 120 -7.64 -6.97 -1.66
C ALA A 120 -7.16 -6.18 -2.90
N ALA A 121 -6.12 -6.64 -3.59
CA ALA A 121 -5.55 -5.89 -4.70
C ALA A 121 -6.45 -5.84 -5.95
N PHE A 122 -7.15 -6.93 -6.26
CA PHE A 122 -7.80 -7.11 -7.57
C PHE A 122 -9.32 -7.22 -7.52
N ASN A 123 -9.93 -7.52 -6.38
CA ASN A 123 -11.39 -7.57 -6.27
C ASN A 123 -11.94 -6.19 -5.88
N VAL A 124 -12.39 -5.43 -6.88
CA VAL A 124 -12.92 -4.08 -6.70
C VAL A 124 -14.15 -4.01 -5.78
N SER A 125 -14.91 -5.11 -5.66
CA SER A 125 -16.11 -5.17 -4.83
C SER A 125 -15.80 -5.14 -3.34
N VAL A 126 -14.58 -5.51 -2.92
CA VAL A 126 -14.17 -5.54 -1.52
C VAL A 126 -13.38 -4.31 -1.08
N ARG A 127 -13.36 -3.24 -1.90
CA ARG A 127 -12.76 -1.94 -1.57
C ARG A 127 -11.32 -2.02 -1.02
N MET A 128 -10.49 -2.89 -1.61
CA MET A 128 -9.10 -3.06 -1.20
C MET A 128 -8.89 -3.60 0.21
N PHE A 129 -9.89 -4.30 0.74
CA PHE A 129 -9.85 -4.94 2.04
C PHE A 129 -10.19 -6.42 1.93
N ALA A 130 -9.43 -7.26 2.63
CA ALA A 130 -9.70 -8.70 2.70
C ALA A 130 -9.23 -9.25 4.05
N THR A 131 -10.02 -10.18 4.59
CA THR A 131 -9.67 -10.97 5.76
C THR A 131 -9.79 -12.44 5.41
N GLY A 132 -9.16 -13.30 6.22
CA GLY A 132 -9.28 -14.73 6.05
C GLY A 132 -8.78 -15.46 7.28
N VAL A 133 -9.27 -16.68 7.45
CA VAL A 133 -8.87 -17.57 8.54
C VAL A 133 -8.20 -18.80 7.94
N ASN A 134 -7.26 -19.36 8.68
CA ASN A 134 -6.65 -20.62 8.31
C ASN A 134 -7.60 -21.74 8.73
N ALA A 135 -8.20 -22.45 7.77
CA ALA A 135 -9.17 -23.52 8.04
C ALA A 135 -8.54 -24.79 8.67
N HIS A 136 -7.27 -24.74 9.08
CA HIS A 136 -6.47 -25.86 9.56
C HIS A 136 -5.80 -25.57 10.92
N MET A 137 -6.30 -24.58 11.67
CA MET A 137 -5.91 -24.29 13.05
C MET A 137 -7.05 -24.61 14.01
#